data_AF-A0A1W9GZ36-F1
#
_entry.id   AF-A0A1W9GZ36-F1
#
_cell.length_a   1.000
_cell.length_b   1.000
_cell.length_c   1.000
_cell.angle_alpha   90.00
_cell.angle_beta   90.00
_cell.angle_gamma   90.00
#
_symmetry.space_group_name_H-M   'P 1'
#
loop_
_entity.id
_entity.type
_entity.pdbx_description
1 polymer ?
#
loop_
_entity_poly.entity_id
_entity_poly.type
_entity_poly.pdbx_seq_one_letter_code
_entity_poly.pdbx_strand_id
1 'polypeptide(L)'
;MIGHIFFLSAVFLISFSQSAMTQSTKLSEDFREHILEAIDKLKDSRVEGGYDIHKAFTQDLSYGKDCCIKASRDLIRNPGPNPTMCVAAVAEIIIEALNIYGNKTNDYSYLAELPMSSWVKGNLTSIRANLFMYSGTGSVGTAYTLEKLGLGIQKLFSELKPGDFVNFNRTNNTGHAVVFLGFITSSGNTNTFSSDVIGFRYFSAQGKNRADAGFGERNAYFRYNCPIPRGVNDDCNLIKGFEIDANGKILKQNMALLNTGELFNPKNWTVKTALLNIRNRISRGFEETGLTRGSGLEEAIRSALETELSQNNLLYVDGSSN
;
A
#
# COMPACT_ATOMS: atom_id res chain seq x y z
N MET A 1 37.49 -75.29 36.06
CA MET A 1 37.24 -74.14 36.95
C MET A 1 37.13 -72.92 36.07
N ILE A 2 36.01 -72.20 36.16
CA ILE A 2 35.46 -71.29 35.14
C ILE A 2 36.30 -70.02 35.02
N GLY A 3 36.69 -69.63 33.81
CA GLY A 3 37.36 -68.36 33.51
C GLY A 3 36.47 -67.49 32.60
N HIS A 4 35.94 -66.40 33.15
CA HIS A 4 35.19 -65.38 32.42
C HIS A 4 36.14 -64.29 31.89
N ILE A 5 36.08 -64.03 30.58
CA ILE A 5 36.73 -62.90 29.92
C ILE A 5 35.67 -61.81 29.69
N PHE A 6 35.84 -60.66 30.32
CA PHE A 6 35.05 -59.45 30.09
C PHE A 6 35.76 -58.57 29.04
N PHE A 7 35.06 -58.24 27.95
CA PHE A 7 35.46 -57.20 26.99
C PHE A 7 34.73 -55.90 27.34
N LEU A 8 35.47 -54.86 27.73
CA LEU A 8 34.96 -53.49 27.83
C LEU A 8 35.12 -52.79 26.47
N SER A 9 34.01 -52.40 25.86
CA SER A 9 34.00 -51.47 24.72
C SER A 9 33.72 -50.06 25.23
N ALA A 10 34.70 -49.18 25.13
CA ALA A 10 34.55 -47.76 25.44
C ALA A 10 33.92 -47.04 24.23
N VAL A 11 32.73 -46.47 24.42
CA VAL A 11 32.05 -45.62 23.44
C VAL A 11 32.44 -44.17 23.69
N PHE A 12 33.17 -43.57 22.77
CA PHE A 12 33.52 -42.15 22.79
C PHE A 12 32.36 -41.32 22.20
N LEU A 13 31.63 -40.61 23.07
CA LEU A 13 30.62 -39.62 22.67
C LEU A 13 31.33 -38.29 22.35
N ILE A 14 31.44 -37.97 21.07
CA ILE A 14 31.91 -36.66 20.60
C ILE A 14 30.71 -35.71 20.58
N SER A 15 30.59 -34.87 21.59
CA SER A 15 29.60 -33.79 21.64
C SER A 15 30.05 -32.63 20.75
N PHE A 16 29.45 -32.51 19.55
CA PHE A 16 29.58 -31.31 18.72
C PHE A 16 28.70 -30.20 19.28
N SER A 17 29.31 -29.29 20.05
CA SER A 17 28.69 -28.02 20.42
C SER A 17 28.59 -27.12 19.17
N GLN A 18 27.47 -27.16 18.47
CA GLN A 18 27.14 -26.14 17.47
C GLN A 18 26.78 -24.85 18.20
N SER A 19 27.73 -23.92 18.27
CA SER A 19 27.43 -22.54 18.61
C SER A 19 26.50 -21.99 17.54
N ALA A 20 25.21 -21.90 17.85
CA ALA A 20 24.26 -21.16 17.03
C ALA A 20 24.73 -19.70 16.99
N MET A 21 25.30 -19.29 15.86
CA MET A 21 25.60 -17.88 15.61
C MET A 21 24.28 -17.14 15.50
N THR A 22 23.87 -16.48 16.58
CA THR A 22 22.79 -15.51 16.56
C THR A 22 23.26 -14.31 15.74
N GLN A 23 23.02 -14.34 14.42
CA GLN A 23 23.13 -13.13 13.60
C GLN A 23 22.12 -12.12 14.15
N SER A 24 22.63 -11.09 14.81
CA SER A 24 21.86 -9.90 15.14
C SER A 24 21.51 -9.21 13.82
N THR A 25 20.40 -9.61 13.21
CA THR A 25 19.82 -8.91 12.07
C THR A 25 19.44 -7.52 12.54
N LYS A 26 20.28 -6.53 12.25
CA LYS A 26 19.94 -5.12 12.44
C LYS A 26 18.62 -4.91 11.71
N LEU A 27 17.56 -4.63 12.46
CA LEU A 27 16.23 -4.39 11.90
C LEU A 27 16.35 -3.30 10.85
N SER A 28 15.88 -3.61 9.64
CA SER A 28 15.89 -2.65 8.55
C SER A 28 15.04 -1.45 8.92
N GLU A 29 15.62 -0.25 8.84
CA GLU A 29 14.89 1.01 8.99
C GLU A 29 13.89 1.20 7.83
N ASP A 30 14.05 0.39 6.77
CA ASP A 30 13.26 0.38 5.57
C ASP A 30 12.03 -0.52 5.68
N PHE A 31 10.83 0.08 5.64
CA PHE A 31 9.59 -0.69 5.75
C PHE A 31 9.28 -1.51 4.49
N ARG A 32 9.92 -1.23 3.36
CA ARG A 32 9.69 -1.96 2.09
C ARG A 32 9.98 -3.45 2.21
N GLU A 33 10.91 -3.87 3.07
CA GLU A 33 11.17 -5.29 3.31
C GLU A 33 9.93 -6.03 3.82
N HIS A 34 9.17 -5.41 4.73
CA HIS A 34 7.93 -6.00 5.26
C HIS A 34 6.80 -6.00 4.22
N ILE A 35 6.78 -5.00 3.33
CA ILE A 35 5.86 -4.96 2.18
C ILE A 35 6.15 -6.10 1.20
N LEU A 36 7.43 -6.33 0.87
CA LEU A 36 7.83 -7.39 -0.04
C LEU A 36 7.55 -8.78 0.57
N GLU A 37 7.76 -8.96 1.87
CA GLU A 37 7.40 -10.20 2.57
C GLU A 37 5.88 -10.42 2.62
N ALA A 38 5.09 -9.34 2.79
CA ALA A 38 3.65 -9.41 2.66
C ALA A 38 3.21 -9.83 1.25
N ILE A 39 3.87 -9.31 0.22
CA ILE A 39 3.64 -9.73 -1.17
C ILE A 39 3.93 -11.21 -1.34
N ASP A 40 5.08 -11.70 -0.87
CA ASP A 40 5.45 -13.12 -0.98
C ASP A 40 4.43 -14.02 -0.29
N LYS A 41 4.01 -13.65 0.94
CA LYS A 41 2.98 -14.38 1.68
C LYS A 41 1.63 -14.39 0.95
N LEU A 42 1.19 -13.26 0.42
CA LEU A 42 -0.10 -13.13 -0.27
C LEU A 42 -0.07 -13.81 -1.65
N LYS A 43 1.08 -13.81 -2.33
CA LYS A 43 1.28 -14.54 -3.58
C LYS A 43 1.07 -16.03 -3.37
N ASP A 44 1.55 -16.61 -2.28
CA ASP A 44 1.37 -18.05 -2.05
C ASP A 44 -0.03 -18.41 -1.53
N SER A 45 -0.61 -17.55 -0.69
CA SER A 45 -1.86 -17.86 0.02
C SER A 45 -3.13 -17.37 -0.67
N ARG A 46 -3.04 -16.44 -1.62
CA ARG A 46 -4.18 -15.72 -2.22
C ARG A 46 -4.16 -15.66 -3.75
N VAL A 47 -3.27 -16.41 -4.41
CA VAL A 47 -3.40 -16.65 -5.85
C VAL A 47 -4.75 -17.32 -6.11
N GLU A 48 -5.55 -16.75 -7.02
CA GLU A 48 -6.91 -17.22 -7.37
C GLU A 48 -8.01 -17.01 -6.31
N GLY A 49 -7.71 -16.42 -5.15
CA GLY A 49 -8.71 -16.19 -4.10
C GLY A 49 -9.86 -15.26 -4.51
N GLY A 50 -9.65 -14.54 -5.61
CA GLY A 50 -10.58 -13.59 -6.19
C GLY A 50 -10.82 -12.37 -5.31
N TYR A 51 -10.77 -11.19 -5.92
CA TYR A 51 -11.25 -9.99 -5.25
C TYR A 51 -12.66 -9.70 -5.71
N ASP A 52 -13.61 -9.77 -4.79
CA ASP A 52 -14.94 -9.22 -5.03
C ASP A 52 -14.81 -7.71 -5.21
N ILE A 53 -15.01 -7.26 -6.45
CA ILE A 53 -14.91 -5.87 -6.85
C ILE A 53 -15.89 -4.95 -6.09
N HIS A 54 -16.89 -5.54 -5.43
CA HIS A 54 -17.90 -4.84 -4.64
C HIS A 54 -17.60 -4.80 -3.13
N LYS A 55 -16.39 -5.17 -2.72
CA LYS A 55 -15.97 -5.17 -1.31
C LYS A 55 -14.70 -4.36 -1.11
N ALA A 56 -14.65 -3.58 -0.02
CA ALA A 56 -13.42 -2.92 0.41
C ALA A 56 -12.44 -3.92 1.04
N PHE A 57 -12.96 -4.97 1.69
CA PHE A 57 -12.20 -6.12 2.17
C PHE A 57 -13.01 -7.37 1.86
N THR A 58 -12.40 -8.34 1.19
CA THR A 58 -13.08 -9.57 0.74
C THR A 58 -13.13 -10.65 1.82
N GLN A 59 -12.34 -10.47 2.87
CA GLN A 59 -12.21 -11.38 3.99
C GLN A 59 -11.90 -10.61 5.26
N ASP A 60 -12.03 -11.30 6.40
CA ASP A 60 -11.55 -10.78 7.67
C ASP A 60 -10.02 -10.71 7.65
N LEU A 61 -9.47 -9.55 8.01
CA LEU A 61 -8.04 -9.33 8.13
C LEU A 61 -7.66 -9.17 9.60
N SER A 62 -6.70 -9.96 10.06
CA SER A 62 -6.08 -9.75 11.37
C SER A 62 -5.37 -8.40 11.40
N TYR A 63 -5.41 -7.68 12.52
CA TYR A 63 -4.70 -6.42 12.64
C TYR A 63 -4.11 -6.21 14.04
N GLY A 64 -2.79 -6.40 14.13
CA GLY A 64 -2.09 -6.39 15.41
C GLY A 64 -2.48 -7.60 16.28
N LYS A 65 -2.62 -7.37 17.58
CA LYS A 65 -3.03 -8.41 18.56
C LYS A 65 -4.54 -8.65 18.58
N ASP A 66 -5.31 -7.71 18.04
CA ASP A 66 -6.76 -7.77 18.01
C ASP A 66 -7.26 -8.43 16.71
N CYS A 67 -8.36 -9.16 16.81
CA CYS A 67 -9.13 -9.60 15.65
C CYS A 67 -10.43 -8.79 15.57
N CYS A 68 -10.89 -8.28 14.42
CA CYS A 68 -10.32 -8.28 13.07
C CYS A 68 -10.94 -7.10 12.30
N ILE A 69 -10.26 -6.60 11.26
CA ILE A 69 -10.91 -5.77 10.24
C ILE A 69 -11.84 -6.70 9.46
N LYS A 70 -13.15 -6.51 9.63
CA LYS A 70 -14.14 -7.44 9.06
C LYS A 70 -14.25 -7.30 7.55
N ALA A 71 -14.50 -8.43 6.90
CA ALA A 71 -14.92 -8.46 5.50
C ALA A 71 -16.08 -7.48 5.30
N SER A 72 -16.01 -6.69 4.25
CA SER A 72 -17.11 -5.80 3.89
C SER A 72 -18.30 -6.66 3.46
N ARG A 73 -19.48 -6.41 4.06
CA ARG A 73 -20.72 -7.02 3.58
C ARG A 73 -20.98 -6.55 2.14
N ASP A 74 -21.65 -7.38 1.35
CA ASP A 74 -22.15 -6.97 0.03
C ASP A 74 -22.96 -5.68 0.23
N LEU A 75 -22.62 -4.63 -0.50
CA LEU A 75 -23.30 -3.34 -0.38
C LEU A 75 -24.71 -3.36 -1.00
N ILE A 76 -25.44 -4.48 -1.01
CA ILE A 76 -26.72 -4.68 -1.73
C ILE A 76 -27.81 -3.62 -1.44
N ARG A 77 -27.69 -2.83 -0.36
CA ARG A 77 -28.64 -1.73 -0.04
C ARG A 77 -28.12 -0.30 -0.32
N ASN A 78 -26.91 -0.15 -0.85
CA ASN A 78 -26.35 1.11 -1.35
C ASN A 78 -25.57 0.76 -2.61
N PRO A 79 -25.90 1.28 -3.82
CA PRO A 79 -25.22 0.89 -5.07
C PRO A 79 -23.73 0.77 -4.82
N GLY A 80 -23.23 -0.47 -4.92
CA GLY A 80 -22.02 -0.91 -4.24
C GLY A 80 -20.77 -0.14 -4.68
N PRO A 81 -19.63 -0.38 -4.02
CA PRO A 81 -18.43 0.37 -4.37
C PRO A 81 -18.13 0.07 -5.84
N ASN A 82 -17.71 1.11 -6.56
CA ASN A 82 -17.08 0.91 -7.85
C ASN A 82 -15.88 -0.04 -7.70
N PRO A 83 -15.42 -0.70 -8.77
CA PRO A 83 -14.41 -1.76 -8.69
C PRO A 83 -13.13 -1.26 -8.00
N THR A 84 -13.02 -1.51 -6.69
CA THR A 84 -11.96 -0.96 -5.81
C THR A 84 -10.97 -2.04 -5.38
N MET A 85 -11.05 -3.21 -6.00
CA MET A 85 -10.21 -4.39 -5.74
C MET A 85 -8.71 -4.08 -5.64
N CYS A 86 -8.19 -3.16 -6.45
CA CYS A 86 -6.77 -2.84 -6.47
C CYS A 86 -6.36 -2.02 -5.23
N VAL A 87 -7.23 -1.11 -4.79
CA VAL A 87 -7.08 -0.38 -3.53
C VAL A 87 -7.26 -1.32 -2.33
N ALA A 88 -8.22 -2.24 -2.39
CA ALA A 88 -8.41 -3.27 -1.38
C ALA A 88 -7.17 -4.16 -1.21
N ALA A 89 -6.56 -4.59 -2.32
CA ALA A 89 -5.31 -5.33 -2.32
C ALA A 89 -4.16 -4.54 -1.68
N VAL A 90 -4.01 -3.26 -2.05
CA VAL A 90 -3.00 -2.38 -1.44
C VAL A 90 -3.22 -2.24 0.07
N ALA A 91 -4.48 -2.05 0.50
CA ALA A 91 -4.82 -1.99 1.92
C ALA A 91 -4.46 -3.30 2.65
N GLU A 92 -4.77 -4.45 2.06
CA GLU A 92 -4.41 -5.77 2.62
C GLU A 92 -2.90 -5.98 2.71
N ILE A 93 -2.13 -5.56 1.70
CA ILE A 93 -0.66 -5.60 1.74
C ILE A 93 -0.12 -4.74 2.88
N ILE A 94 -0.64 -3.52 3.06
CA ILE A 94 -0.22 -2.64 4.18
C ILE A 94 -0.54 -3.28 5.53
N ILE A 95 -1.74 -3.81 5.70
CA ILE A 95 -2.18 -4.49 6.93
C ILE A 95 -1.29 -5.69 7.23
N GLU A 96 -1.03 -6.53 6.23
CA GLU A 96 -0.19 -7.71 6.38
C GLU A 96 1.26 -7.35 6.70
N ALA A 97 1.82 -6.32 6.05
CA ALA A 97 3.17 -5.84 6.34
C ALA A 97 3.29 -5.28 7.77
N LEU A 98 2.27 -4.58 8.27
CA LEU A 98 2.23 -4.12 9.66
C LEU A 98 2.16 -5.28 10.65
N ASN A 99 1.40 -6.34 10.34
CA ASN A 99 1.37 -7.55 11.16
C ASN A 99 2.73 -8.25 11.18
N ILE A 100 3.38 -8.40 10.02
CA ILE A 100 4.73 -8.97 9.91
C ILE A 100 5.72 -8.13 10.75
N TYR A 101 5.67 -6.80 10.62
CA TYR A 101 6.48 -5.89 11.43
C TYR A 101 6.26 -6.10 12.93
N GLY A 102 5.01 -6.06 13.38
CA GLY A 102 4.67 -6.23 14.79
C GLY A 102 5.12 -7.58 15.34
N ASN A 103 4.97 -8.65 14.56
CA ASN A 103 5.41 -10.00 14.96
C ASN A 103 6.94 -10.13 15.03
N LYS A 104 7.67 -9.56 14.07
CA LYS A 104 9.14 -9.63 14.03
C LYS A 104 9.81 -8.77 15.09
N THR A 105 9.26 -7.59 15.35
CA THR A 105 9.86 -6.61 16.24
C THR A 105 9.29 -6.65 17.66
N ASN A 106 8.16 -7.34 17.85
CA ASN A 106 7.29 -7.24 19.02
C ASN A 106 6.85 -5.78 19.31
N ASP A 107 6.85 -4.91 18.30
CA ASP A 107 6.45 -3.51 18.37
C ASP A 107 5.08 -3.32 17.70
N TYR A 108 4.05 -3.17 18.53
CA TYR A 108 2.68 -2.90 18.09
C TYR A 108 2.26 -1.45 18.38
N SER A 109 3.21 -0.55 18.63
CA SER A 109 2.94 0.87 18.91
C SER A 109 2.21 1.56 17.75
N TYR A 110 2.38 1.06 16.53
CA TYR A 110 1.67 1.53 15.34
C TYR A 110 0.14 1.50 15.47
N LEU A 111 -0.41 0.61 16.33
CA LEU A 111 -1.86 0.53 16.57
C LEU A 111 -2.41 1.78 17.28
N ALA A 112 -1.57 2.52 18.01
CA ALA A 112 -1.98 3.78 18.63
C ALA A 112 -2.11 4.92 17.59
N GLU A 113 -1.33 4.85 16.52
CA GLU A 113 -1.30 5.87 15.46
C GLU A 113 -2.24 5.53 14.31
N LEU A 114 -2.36 4.25 13.98
CA LEU A 114 -3.25 3.72 12.97
C LEU A 114 -4.18 2.67 13.60
N PRO A 115 -5.14 3.07 14.44
CA PRO A 115 -6.01 2.10 15.11
C PRO A 115 -6.93 1.39 14.11
N MET A 116 -7.45 0.21 14.48
CA MET A 116 -8.40 -0.56 13.67
C MET A 116 -9.59 0.29 13.16
N SER A 117 -10.07 1.25 13.97
CA SER A 117 -11.16 2.14 13.57
C SER A 117 -10.86 2.96 12.31
N SER A 118 -9.58 3.27 12.02
CA SER A 118 -9.18 4.01 10.81
C SER A 118 -9.37 3.20 9.52
N TRP A 119 -9.36 1.86 9.62
CA TRP A 119 -9.62 0.93 8.52
C TRP A 119 -11.11 0.65 8.32
N VAL A 120 -11.96 1.05 9.28
CA VAL A 120 -13.40 0.76 9.27
C VAL A 120 -14.22 2.01 8.96
N LYS A 121 -13.89 3.16 9.57
CA LYS A 121 -14.65 4.41 9.42
C LYS A 121 -14.42 5.06 8.05
N GLY A 122 -15.40 5.83 7.60
CA GLY A 122 -15.41 6.55 6.32
C GLY A 122 -15.19 8.05 6.45
N ASN A 123 -14.52 8.54 7.51
CA ASN A 123 -14.34 9.97 7.74
C ASN A 123 -12.97 10.51 7.26
N LEU A 124 -12.79 11.84 7.30
CA LEU A 124 -11.61 12.53 6.75
C LEU A 124 -10.26 12.09 7.33
N THR A 125 -10.25 11.58 8.57
CA THR A 125 -9.04 11.15 9.28
C THR A 125 -8.76 9.65 9.14
N SER A 126 -9.67 8.90 8.52
CA SER A 126 -9.58 7.45 8.39
C SER A 126 -8.79 7.09 7.13
N ILE A 127 -7.86 6.13 7.26
CA ILE A 127 -7.08 5.64 6.12
C ILE A 127 -7.97 5.01 5.07
N ARG A 128 -9.06 4.32 5.47
CA ARG A 128 -10.04 3.75 4.53
C ARG A 128 -10.64 4.81 3.61
N ALA A 129 -11.17 5.90 4.16
CA ALA A 129 -11.80 6.93 3.35
C ALA A 129 -10.82 7.55 2.34
N ASN A 130 -9.58 7.81 2.76
CA ASN A 130 -8.58 8.45 1.92
C ASN A 130 -8.00 7.48 0.86
N LEU A 131 -7.69 6.23 1.23
CA LEU A 131 -7.18 5.23 0.27
C LEU A 131 -8.21 4.92 -0.82
N PHE A 132 -9.48 4.77 -0.43
CA PHE A 132 -10.60 4.54 -1.34
C PHE A 132 -11.15 5.84 -1.94
N MET A 133 -10.45 6.97 -1.75
CA MET A 133 -10.70 8.27 -2.37
C MET A 133 -12.15 8.75 -2.22
N TYR A 134 -12.73 8.63 -1.02
CA TYR A 134 -14.09 9.08 -0.73
C TYR A 134 -14.25 10.56 -1.08
N SER A 135 -15.46 10.95 -1.48
CA SER A 135 -15.78 12.34 -1.80
C SER A 135 -15.47 13.25 -0.60
N GLY A 136 -14.86 14.40 -0.86
CA GLY A 136 -14.42 15.34 0.17
C GLY A 136 -13.05 15.05 0.78
N THR A 137 -12.44 13.88 0.53
CA THR A 137 -11.07 13.61 1.01
C THR A 137 -10.01 14.40 0.24
N GLY A 138 -10.26 14.70 -1.04
CA GLY A 138 -9.27 15.27 -1.97
C GLY A 138 -8.11 14.31 -2.26
N SER A 139 -8.26 13.01 -1.95
CA SER A 139 -7.23 12.01 -2.20
C SER A 139 -7.12 11.68 -3.69
N VAL A 140 -5.88 11.58 -4.17
CA VAL A 140 -5.55 11.19 -5.55
C VAL A 140 -4.86 9.82 -5.63
N GLY A 141 -4.76 9.12 -4.49
CA GLY A 141 -4.16 7.78 -4.46
C GLY A 141 -3.53 7.42 -3.11
N THR A 142 -2.82 6.29 -3.14
CA THR A 142 -2.20 5.68 -1.96
C THR A 142 -1.13 6.57 -1.37
N ALA A 143 -0.15 7.01 -2.17
CA ALA A 143 0.97 7.81 -1.67
C ALA A 143 0.51 9.17 -1.11
N TYR A 144 -0.46 9.81 -1.77
CA TYR A 144 -1.09 11.02 -1.24
C TYR A 144 -1.75 10.76 0.12
N THR A 145 -2.47 9.64 0.25
CA THR A 145 -3.10 9.26 1.51
C THR A 145 -2.08 9.04 2.62
N LEU A 146 -1.01 8.31 2.32
CA LEU A 146 0.07 8.02 3.27
C LEU A 146 0.72 9.32 3.76
N GLU A 147 1.05 10.24 2.87
CA GLU A 147 1.60 11.54 3.24
C GLU A 147 0.61 12.39 4.04
N LYS A 148 -0.63 12.52 3.56
CA LYS A 148 -1.69 13.31 4.21
C LYS A 148 -1.97 12.86 5.64
N LEU A 149 -1.84 11.57 5.92
CA LEU A 149 -2.05 10.98 7.25
C LEU A 149 -0.76 10.83 8.06
N GLY A 150 0.39 11.28 7.54
CA GLY A 150 1.67 11.22 8.25
C GLY A 150 2.25 9.81 8.36
N LEU A 151 1.88 8.89 7.48
CA LEU A 151 2.33 7.49 7.44
C LEU A 151 3.48 7.27 6.46
N GLY A 152 3.68 8.21 5.53
CA GLY A 152 4.64 8.05 4.44
C GLY A 152 4.89 9.36 3.71
N ILE A 153 5.38 9.27 2.48
CA ILE A 153 5.67 10.44 1.63
C ILE A 153 5.39 10.14 0.17
N GLN A 154 5.00 11.18 -0.57
CA GLN A 154 4.98 11.14 -2.02
C GLN A 154 6.40 11.23 -2.58
N LYS A 155 6.70 10.44 -3.62
CA LYS A 155 8.03 10.37 -4.27
C LYS A 155 7.90 10.59 -5.76
N LEU A 156 8.97 11.04 -6.41
CA LEU A 156 9.02 11.02 -7.87
C LEU A 156 9.07 9.58 -8.37
N PHE A 157 8.54 9.33 -9.56
CA PHE A 157 8.56 8.00 -10.17
C PHE A 157 9.99 7.47 -10.33
N SER A 158 10.97 8.35 -10.56
CA SER A 158 12.39 8.00 -10.67
C SER A 158 13.04 7.56 -9.36
N GLU A 159 12.39 7.80 -8.22
CA GLU A 159 12.91 7.49 -6.88
C GLU A 159 12.30 6.21 -6.30
N LEU A 160 11.41 5.56 -7.06
CA LEU A 160 10.72 4.36 -6.59
C LEU A 160 11.68 3.18 -6.44
N LYS A 161 11.40 2.41 -5.39
CA LYS A 161 12.08 1.16 -5.06
C LYS A 161 11.05 0.05 -4.90
N PRO A 162 11.43 -1.23 -5.11
CA PRO A 162 10.53 -2.35 -4.89
C PRO A 162 9.89 -2.29 -3.50
N GLY A 163 8.55 -2.35 -3.44
CA GLY A 163 7.75 -2.15 -2.22
C GLY A 163 7.08 -0.77 -2.09
N ASP A 164 7.43 0.19 -2.95
CA ASP A 164 6.72 1.48 -3.03
C ASP A 164 5.33 1.33 -3.68
N PHE A 165 4.45 2.31 -3.49
CA PHE A 165 3.10 2.29 -4.03
C PHE A 165 2.97 3.17 -5.27
N VAL A 166 2.13 2.74 -6.20
CA VAL A 166 1.79 3.48 -7.42
C VAL A 166 0.27 3.45 -7.61
N ASN A 167 -0.34 4.62 -7.74
CA ASN A 167 -1.63 4.75 -8.40
C ASN A 167 -1.43 5.41 -9.75
N PHE A 168 -2.08 4.87 -10.77
CA PHE A 168 -1.91 5.35 -12.13
C PHE A 168 -3.20 5.35 -12.94
N ASN A 169 -3.23 6.21 -13.96
CA ASN A 169 -4.35 6.29 -14.89
C ASN A 169 -4.00 5.75 -16.27
N ARG A 170 -5.02 5.23 -16.94
CA ARG A 170 -4.96 4.73 -18.31
C ARG A 170 -5.71 5.65 -19.26
N THR A 171 -5.40 5.59 -20.55
CA THR A 171 -6.07 6.41 -21.57
C THR A 171 -7.55 6.09 -21.79
N ASN A 172 -8.07 5.04 -21.17
CA ASN A 172 -9.49 4.64 -21.21
C ASN A 172 -10.27 5.10 -19.97
N ASN A 173 -9.78 6.12 -19.26
CA ASN A 173 -10.41 6.70 -18.06
C ASN A 173 -10.58 5.69 -16.91
N THR A 174 -9.59 4.80 -16.73
CA THR A 174 -9.53 3.90 -15.58
C THR A 174 -8.28 4.15 -14.76
N GLY A 175 -8.39 3.94 -13.45
CA GLY A 175 -7.27 3.98 -12.50
C GLY A 175 -6.81 2.58 -12.10
N HIS A 176 -5.66 2.49 -11.45
CA HIS A 176 -5.18 1.28 -10.77
C HIS A 176 -4.32 1.65 -9.56
N ALA A 177 -4.29 0.77 -8.56
CA ALA A 177 -3.45 0.90 -7.38
C ALA A 177 -2.63 -0.38 -7.19
N VAL A 178 -1.31 -0.24 -7.06
CA VAL A 178 -0.37 -1.37 -7.12
C VAL A 178 0.83 -1.15 -6.22
N VAL A 179 1.58 -2.22 -5.97
CA VAL A 179 2.92 -2.15 -5.38
C VAL A 179 3.97 -2.28 -6.49
N PHE A 180 4.89 -1.32 -6.56
CA PHE A 180 6.00 -1.27 -7.52
C PHE A 180 7.02 -2.37 -7.22
N LEU A 181 7.52 -3.05 -8.26
CA LEU A 181 8.51 -4.11 -8.16
C LEU A 181 9.81 -3.82 -8.94
N GLY A 182 9.80 -2.84 -9.85
CA GLY A 182 10.95 -2.48 -10.67
C GLY A 182 10.55 -1.77 -11.95
N PHE A 183 11.49 -1.09 -12.59
CA PHE A 183 11.29 -0.46 -13.88
C PHE A 183 11.44 -1.45 -15.04
N ILE A 184 10.85 -1.11 -16.18
CA ILE A 184 11.02 -1.83 -17.44
C ILE A 184 11.65 -0.86 -18.44
N THR A 185 12.77 -1.25 -19.02
CA THR A 185 13.43 -0.57 -20.14
C THR A 185 13.30 -1.39 -21.42
N SER A 186 13.78 -0.84 -22.54
CA SER A 186 13.87 -1.58 -23.81
C SER A 186 14.79 -2.80 -23.74
N SER A 187 15.73 -2.83 -22.78
CA SER A 187 16.69 -3.92 -22.58
C SER A 187 16.25 -4.94 -21.52
N GLY A 188 15.17 -4.67 -20.79
CA GLY A 188 14.60 -5.57 -19.79
C GLY A 188 14.25 -4.89 -18.47
N ASN A 189 14.19 -5.67 -17.40
CA ASN A 189 13.82 -5.17 -16.08
C ASN A 189 15.04 -4.58 -15.35
N THR A 190 14.83 -3.53 -14.57
CA THR A 190 15.87 -2.89 -13.74
C THR A 190 15.27 -2.29 -12.47
N ASN A 191 16.09 -2.08 -11.45
CA ASN A 191 15.69 -1.38 -10.23
C ASN A 191 16.13 0.09 -10.22
N THR A 192 16.78 0.54 -11.30
CA THR A 192 17.29 1.91 -11.44
C THR A 192 16.54 2.63 -12.54
N PHE A 193 16.04 3.83 -12.25
CA PHE A 193 15.38 4.65 -13.25
C PHE A 193 16.37 5.21 -14.27
N SER A 194 15.93 5.33 -15.52
CA SER A 194 16.69 5.89 -16.64
C SER A 194 15.74 6.43 -17.73
N SER A 195 16.28 7.18 -18.70
CA SER A 195 15.48 7.80 -19.77
C SER A 195 14.85 6.80 -20.74
N ASP A 196 15.35 5.56 -20.78
CA ASP A 196 14.85 4.44 -21.57
C ASP A 196 13.74 3.63 -20.87
N VAL A 197 13.29 4.06 -19.69
CA VAL A 197 12.17 3.43 -18.98
C VAL A 197 10.88 3.60 -19.79
N ILE A 198 10.32 2.45 -20.19
CA ILE A 198 9.09 2.33 -20.97
C ILE A 198 7.89 1.87 -20.15
N GLY A 199 8.11 1.47 -18.89
CA GLY A 199 7.09 0.93 -18.01
C GLY A 199 7.63 0.51 -16.65
N PHE A 200 6.86 -0.30 -15.92
CA PHE A 200 7.27 -0.87 -14.65
C PHE A 200 6.56 -2.19 -14.35
N ARG A 201 7.19 -3.02 -13.52
CA ARG A 201 6.61 -4.22 -12.94
C ARG A 201 5.91 -3.90 -11.64
N TYR A 202 4.79 -4.57 -11.39
CA TYR A 202 4.01 -4.34 -10.19
C TYR A 202 3.27 -5.59 -9.71
N PHE A 203 2.82 -5.55 -8.45
CA PHE A 203 1.96 -6.55 -7.83
C PHE A 203 0.58 -5.94 -7.49
N SER A 204 -0.52 -6.65 -7.80
CA SER A 204 -1.89 -6.19 -7.53
C SER A 204 -2.92 -7.32 -7.55
N ALA A 205 -4.19 -7.01 -7.26
CA ALA A 205 -5.34 -7.92 -7.31
C ALA A 205 -5.79 -8.39 -8.73
N GLN A 206 -5.07 -8.05 -9.80
CA GLN A 206 -5.42 -8.44 -11.18
C GLN A 206 -4.64 -9.68 -11.68
N GLY A 207 -4.48 -10.73 -10.87
CA GLY A 207 -3.83 -11.97 -11.31
C GLY A 207 -4.50 -12.60 -12.55
N LYS A 208 -3.83 -13.56 -13.19
CA LYS A 208 -4.37 -14.58 -14.15
C LYS A 208 -5.52 -14.15 -15.10
N ASN A 209 -5.34 -13.09 -15.89
CA ASN A 209 -6.16 -12.76 -17.09
C ASN A 209 -7.67 -12.52 -16.86
N ARG A 210 -8.13 -12.34 -15.63
CA ARG A 210 -9.50 -11.93 -15.30
C ARG A 210 -9.46 -10.80 -14.29
N ALA A 211 -10.47 -9.93 -14.33
CA ALA A 211 -10.52 -8.77 -13.46
C ALA A 211 -10.52 -9.16 -11.97
N ASP A 212 -10.81 -10.41 -11.61
CA ASP A 212 -11.01 -10.89 -10.25
C ASP A 212 -10.16 -12.15 -9.94
N ALA A 213 -8.95 -12.30 -10.50
CA ALA A 213 -8.17 -13.54 -10.30
C ALA A 213 -7.25 -13.55 -9.07
N GLY A 214 -7.42 -12.61 -8.14
CA GLY A 214 -6.59 -12.53 -6.93
C GLY A 214 -5.23 -11.88 -7.19
N PHE A 215 -4.27 -12.09 -6.30
CA PHE A 215 -2.98 -11.41 -6.37
C PHE A 215 -2.06 -11.95 -7.48
N GLY A 216 -1.31 -11.06 -8.13
CA GLY A 216 -0.29 -11.44 -9.10
C GLY A 216 0.59 -10.29 -9.58
N GLU A 217 1.69 -10.67 -10.22
CA GLU A 217 2.63 -9.75 -10.86
C GLU A 217 2.23 -9.43 -12.30
N ARG A 218 2.43 -8.18 -12.71
CA ARG A 218 2.13 -7.68 -14.05
C ARG A 218 3.15 -6.65 -14.51
N ASN A 219 3.10 -6.34 -15.80
CA ASN A 219 3.90 -5.29 -16.44
C ASN A 219 2.98 -4.15 -16.85
N ALA A 220 3.21 -2.91 -16.41
CA ALA A 220 2.55 -1.72 -16.95
C ALA A 220 3.46 -1.04 -17.97
N TYR A 221 2.94 -0.74 -19.16
CA TYR A 221 3.67 -0.03 -20.20
C TYR A 221 3.01 1.32 -20.50
N PHE A 222 3.84 2.37 -20.54
CA PHE A 222 3.41 3.69 -21.01
C PHE A 222 2.82 3.60 -22.43
N ARG A 223 1.84 4.45 -22.71
CA ARG A 223 1.20 4.53 -24.02
C ARG A 223 2.25 4.53 -25.14
N TYR A 224 2.03 3.69 -26.15
CA TYR A 224 2.90 3.44 -27.31
C TYR A 224 4.17 2.62 -27.08
N ASN A 225 4.47 2.20 -25.85
CA ASN A 225 5.66 1.38 -25.57
C ASN A 225 5.33 -0.08 -25.21
N CYS A 226 4.07 -0.51 -25.35
CA CYS A 226 3.68 -1.88 -25.05
C CYS A 226 4.23 -2.85 -26.13
N PRO A 227 4.84 -3.99 -25.76
CA PRO A 227 5.42 -4.92 -26.73
C PRO A 227 4.35 -5.55 -27.64
N ILE A 228 4.78 -5.97 -28.83
CA ILE A 228 3.98 -6.72 -29.80
C ILE A 228 4.77 -7.99 -30.17
N PRO A 229 4.23 -9.21 -29.98
CA PRO A 229 2.91 -9.50 -29.42
C PRO A 229 2.82 -9.15 -27.92
N ARG A 230 1.59 -8.86 -27.46
CA ARG A 230 1.34 -8.54 -26.04
C ARG A 230 1.39 -9.81 -25.20
N GLY A 231 2.05 -9.72 -24.06
CA GLY A 231 1.96 -10.71 -22.99
C GLY A 231 0.61 -10.64 -22.29
N VAL A 232 0.18 -11.76 -21.73
CA VAL A 232 -1.11 -11.87 -21.02
C VAL A 232 -1.15 -11.01 -19.74
N ASN A 233 0.02 -10.74 -19.16
CA ASN A 233 0.19 -9.93 -17.96
C ASN A 233 0.48 -8.45 -18.25
N ASP A 234 0.43 -8.02 -19.51
CA ASP A 234 0.77 -6.65 -19.90
C ASP A 234 -0.44 -5.73 -19.78
N ASP A 235 -0.28 -4.65 -19.03
CA ASP A 235 -1.19 -3.54 -18.91
C ASP A 235 -0.70 -2.39 -19.79
N CYS A 236 -1.32 -2.25 -20.96
CA CYS A 236 -0.96 -1.24 -21.94
C CYS A 236 -1.80 0.04 -21.76
N ASN A 237 -1.27 1.17 -22.24
CA ASN A 237 -1.93 2.49 -22.28
C ASN A 237 -1.94 3.23 -20.94
N LEU A 238 -0.94 2.98 -20.11
CA LEU A 238 -0.62 3.81 -18.96
C LEU A 238 -0.30 5.24 -19.41
N ILE A 239 -0.89 6.23 -18.76
CA ILE A 239 -0.53 7.64 -18.92
C ILE A 239 0.75 7.89 -18.14
N LYS A 240 1.78 8.42 -18.81
CA LYS A 240 3.11 8.61 -18.20
C LYS A 240 3.07 9.53 -16.99
N GLY A 241 2.32 10.63 -17.02
CA GLY A 241 2.14 11.51 -15.87
C GLY A 241 3.41 12.28 -15.45
N PHE A 242 4.52 12.21 -16.19
CA PHE A 242 5.72 13.01 -15.93
C PHE A 242 6.48 13.36 -17.21
N GLU A 243 7.28 14.41 -17.12
CA GLU A 243 8.18 14.93 -18.16
C GLU A 243 9.63 14.75 -17.73
N ILE A 244 10.52 14.40 -18.67
CA ILE A 244 11.96 14.24 -18.44
C ILE A 244 12.77 15.21 -19.29
N ASP A 245 13.92 15.66 -18.80
CA ASP A 245 14.88 16.44 -19.57
C ASP A 245 15.77 15.56 -20.49
N ALA A 246 16.68 16.20 -21.23
CA ALA A 246 17.62 15.50 -22.11
C ALA A 246 18.57 14.53 -21.38
N ASN A 247 18.75 14.70 -20.06
CA ASN A 247 19.57 13.84 -19.22
C ASN A 247 18.74 12.74 -18.50
N GLY A 248 17.44 12.67 -18.77
CA GLY A 248 16.55 11.70 -18.15
C GLY A 248 16.08 12.07 -16.74
N LYS A 249 16.29 13.30 -16.28
CA LYS A 249 15.77 13.75 -14.98
C LYS A 249 14.30 14.13 -15.10
N ILE A 250 13.46 13.67 -14.16
CA ILE A 250 12.06 14.11 -14.08
C ILE A 250 12.02 15.62 -13.73
N LEU A 251 11.45 16.41 -14.63
CA LEU A 251 11.26 17.85 -14.47
C LEU A 251 9.95 18.17 -13.75
N LYS A 252 8.90 17.43 -14.09
CA LYS A 252 7.54 17.62 -13.59
C LYS A 252 6.84 16.27 -13.52
N GLN A 253 6.08 16.05 -12.45
CA GLN A 253 5.18 14.91 -12.31
C GLN A 253 3.80 15.39 -11.87
N ASN A 254 2.76 14.90 -12.54
CA ASN A 254 1.37 15.11 -12.15
C ASN A 254 0.92 13.95 -11.25
N MET A 255 0.86 14.22 -9.94
CA MET A 255 0.49 13.23 -8.93
C MET A 255 -0.96 12.76 -9.03
N ALA A 256 -1.82 13.44 -9.80
CA ALA A 256 -3.16 12.95 -10.09
C ALA A 256 -3.17 11.87 -11.19
N LEU A 257 -2.19 11.89 -12.10
CA LEU A 257 -2.07 10.90 -13.19
C LEU A 257 -1.18 9.72 -12.81
N LEU A 258 -0.13 9.99 -12.02
CA LEU A 258 0.82 9.01 -11.51
C LEU A 258 1.19 9.37 -10.06
N ASN A 259 0.41 8.88 -9.11
CA ASN A 259 0.63 9.07 -7.67
C ASN A 259 1.60 8.01 -7.17
N THR A 260 2.76 8.42 -6.65
CA THR A 260 3.82 7.48 -6.28
C THR A 260 4.42 7.84 -4.94
N GLY A 261 4.85 6.85 -4.16
CA GLY A 261 5.42 7.11 -2.83
C GLY A 261 5.61 5.87 -1.99
N GLU A 262 6.07 6.08 -0.75
CA GLU A 262 6.45 5.01 0.16
C GLU A 262 5.69 5.11 1.49
N LEU A 263 5.51 3.97 2.14
CA LEU A 263 5.07 3.88 3.53
C LEU A 263 6.33 3.88 4.41
N PHE A 264 6.37 4.76 5.41
CA PHE A 264 7.47 4.78 6.36
C PHE A 264 7.38 3.65 7.38
N ASN A 265 8.52 3.32 7.97
CA ASN A 265 8.56 2.52 9.19
C ASN A 265 7.70 3.20 10.26
N PRO A 266 6.88 2.47 11.04
CA PRO A 266 6.00 3.07 12.04
C PRO A 266 6.68 4.02 13.03
N LYS A 267 7.98 3.79 13.33
CA LYS A 267 8.76 4.68 14.21
C LYS A 267 8.98 6.10 13.66
N ASN A 268 8.80 6.27 12.35
CA ASN A 268 8.99 7.54 11.64
C ASN A 268 7.67 8.22 11.26
N TRP A 269 6.54 7.68 11.71
CA TRP A 269 5.24 8.28 11.44
C TRP A 269 5.06 9.59 12.21
N THR A 270 4.27 10.49 11.61
CA THR A 270 3.99 11.84 12.12
C THR A 270 2.47 12.08 12.21
N VAL A 271 1.70 11.03 12.48
CA VAL A 271 0.23 11.04 12.43
C VAL A 271 -0.38 12.17 13.25
N LYS A 272 0.10 12.41 14.47
CA LYS A 272 -0.41 13.50 15.32
C LYS A 272 -0.29 14.87 14.65
N THR A 273 0.85 15.16 14.04
CA THR A 273 1.10 16.40 13.29
C THR A 273 0.21 16.48 12.06
N ALA A 274 0.09 15.39 11.31
CA ALA A 274 -0.77 15.33 10.12
C ALA A 274 -2.26 15.55 10.45
N LEU A 275 -2.77 14.92 11.51
CA LEU A 275 -4.14 15.12 11.98
C LEU A 275 -4.39 16.55 12.48
N LEU A 276 -3.40 17.16 13.15
CA LEU A 276 -3.48 18.57 13.55
C LEU A 276 -3.56 19.49 12.32
N ASN A 277 -2.80 19.20 11.26
CA ASN A 277 -2.86 19.96 10.02
C ASN A 277 -4.24 19.85 9.34
N ILE A 278 -4.86 18.66 9.34
CA ILE A 278 -6.24 18.46 8.85
C ILE A 278 -7.22 19.30 9.68
N ARG A 279 -7.13 19.22 11.01
CA ARG A 279 -7.96 20.02 11.93
C ARG A 279 -7.83 21.52 11.64
N ASN A 280 -6.59 22.02 11.50
CA ASN A 280 -6.31 23.43 11.24
C ASN A 280 -6.85 23.88 9.87
N ARG A 281 -6.80 23.02 8.84
CA ARG A 281 -7.40 23.32 7.54
C ARG A 281 -8.93 23.48 7.65
N ILE A 282 -9.59 22.57 8.36
CA ILE A 282 -11.05 22.64 8.59
C ILE A 282 -11.40 23.89 9.40
N SER A 283 -10.64 24.17 10.47
CA SER A 283 -10.82 25.37 11.29
C SER A 283 -10.78 26.65 10.44
N ARG A 284 -9.76 26.79 9.58
CA ARG A 284 -9.64 27.95 8.69
C ARG A 284 -10.83 28.07 7.74
N GLY A 285 -11.29 26.95 7.16
CA GLY A 285 -12.47 26.96 6.30
C GLY A 285 -13.73 27.44 7.01
N PHE A 286 -13.93 27.08 8.28
CA PHE A 286 -15.05 27.60 9.07
C PHE A 286 -14.88 29.08 9.44
N GLU A 287 -13.67 29.50 9.80
CA GLU A 287 -13.36 30.91 10.10
C GLU A 287 -13.62 31.81 8.87
N GLU A 288 -13.28 31.35 7.67
CA GLU A 288 -13.58 32.04 6.40
C GLU A 288 -15.09 32.20 6.13
N THR A 289 -15.92 31.29 6.67
CA THR A 289 -17.40 31.41 6.62
C THR A 289 -17.99 32.27 7.75
N GLY A 290 -17.17 32.85 8.61
CA GLY A 290 -17.58 33.72 9.71
C GLY A 290 -17.81 33.02 11.06
N LEU A 291 -17.49 31.73 11.18
CA LEU A 291 -17.58 31.01 12.45
C LEU A 291 -16.33 31.26 13.29
N THR A 292 -16.46 31.89 14.47
CA THR A 292 -15.32 32.30 15.31
C THR A 292 -15.11 31.39 16.53
N ARG A 293 -13.91 31.43 17.13
CA ARG A 293 -13.60 30.67 18.36
C ARG A 293 -14.58 31.01 19.49
N GLY A 294 -15.11 29.99 20.16
CA GLY A 294 -16.11 30.13 21.23
C GLY A 294 -17.56 30.13 20.75
N SER A 295 -17.82 30.32 19.45
CA SER A 295 -19.17 30.28 18.85
C SER A 295 -19.62 28.88 18.39
N GLY A 296 -19.05 27.82 18.98
CA GLY A 296 -19.27 26.44 18.53
C GLY A 296 -18.29 25.95 17.45
N LEU A 297 -17.23 26.71 17.14
CA LEU A 297 -16.18 26.30 16.18
C LEU A 297 -15.60 24.91 16.48
N GLU A 298 -15.32 24.61 17.76
CA GLU A 298 -14.79 23.29 18.15
C GLU A 298 -15.78 22.15 17.89
N GLU A 299 -17.08 22.41 18.06
CA GLU A 299 -18.14 21.45 17.75
C GLU A 299 -18.24 21.21 16.25
N ALA A 300 -18.16 22.29 15.46
CA ALA A 300 -18.20 22.21 14.00
C ALA A 300 -16.97 21.46 13.45
N ILE A 301 -15.77 21.72 13.99
CA ILE A 301 -14.55 20.99 13.63
C ILE A 301 -14.69 19.51 13.98
N ARG A 302 -15.15 19.17 15.19
CA ARG A 302 -15.36 17.78 15.61
C ARG A 302 -16.36 17.09 14.70
N SER A 303 -17.51 17.72 14.46
CA SER A 303 -18.54 17.21 13.56
C SER A 303 -17.98 16.95 12.16
N ALA A 304 -17.24 17.91 11.58
CA ALA A 304 -16.64 17.74 10.26
C ALA A 304 -15.61 16.61 10.20
N LEU A 305 -14.82 16.40 11.26
CA LEU A 305 -13.86 15.30 11.36
C LEU A 305 -14.54 13.93 11.53
N GLU A 306 -15.71 13.89 12.16
CA GLU A 306 -16.48 12.67 12.44
C GLU A 306 -17.48 12.32 11.35
N THR A 307 -17.85 13.27 10.48
CA THR A 307 -18.77 13.05 9.36
C THR A 307 -18.33 11.89 8.48
N GLU A 308 -19.21 10.92 8.32
CA GLU A 308 -19.05 9.83 7.36
C GLU A 308 -19.16 10.38 5.94
N LEU A 309 -18.11 10.17 5.15
CA LEU A 309 -18.05 10.60 3.77
C LEU A 309 -18.67 9.55 2.86
N SER A 310 -19.18 10.01 1.71
CA SER A 310 -19.63 9.10 0.66
C SER A 310 -18.46 8.63 -0.20
N GLN A 311 -18.57 7.40 -0.72
CA GLN A 311 -17.61 6.90 -1.71
C GLN A 311 -17.65 7.77 -2.96
N ASN A 312 -16.46 8.06 -3.53
CA ASN A 312 -16.39 8.64 -4.86
C ASN A 312 -16.60 7.51 -5.89
N ASN A 313 -17.41 7.78 -6.90
CA ASN A 313 -17.73 6.79 -7.91
C ASN A 313 -16.64 6.63 -8.99
N LEU A 314 -15.57 7.43 -8.93
CA LEU A 314 -14.50 7.41 -9.91
C LEU A 314 -13.15 7.17 -9.22
N LEU A 315 -12.47 6.08 -9.60
CA LEU A 315 -11.04 5.86 -9.28
C LEU A 315 -10.10 6.58 -10.26
N TYR A 316 -10.66 7.11 -11.35
CA TYR A 316 -9.93 7.90 -12.33
C TYR A 316 -9.91 9.36 -11.91
N VAL A 317 -8.73 9.96 -11.93
CA VAL A 317 -8.54 11.39 -11.73
C VAL A 317 -8.01 11.95 -13.04
N ASP A 318 -8.82 12.71 -13.77
CA ASP A 318 -8.45 13.17 -15.12
C ASP A 318 -7.23 14.12 -15.18
N GLY A 319 -6.70 14.49 -14.01
CA GLY A 319 -5.56 15.38 -13.87
C GLY A 319 -5.87 16.82 -14.24
N SER A 320 -7.12 17.15 -14.55
CA SER A 320 -7.61 18.50 -14.85
C SER A 320 -7.98 19.28 -13.58
N SER A 321 -8.24 18.56 -12.48
CA SER A 321 -8.45 19.13 -11.15
C SER A 321 -7.10 19.30 -10.42
N ASN A 322 -6.44 20.43 -10.66
CA ASN A 322 -5.45 21.05 -9.76
C ASN A 322 -5.46 22.56 -9.95
#